data_AF-A0A291RYY7-F1
#
_entry.id   AF-A0A291RYY7-F1
#
_cell.length_a   1.000
_cell.length_b   1.000
_cell.length_c   1.000
_cell.angle_alpha   90.00
_cell.angle_beta   90.00
_cell.angle_gamma   90.00
#
_symmetry.space_group_name_H-M   'P 1'
#
loop_
_entity.id
_entity.type
_entity.pdbx_description
1 polymer ?
#
loop_
_entity_poly.entity_id
_entity_poly.type
_entity_poly.pdbx_seq_one_letter_code
_entity_poly.pdbx_strand_id
1 'polypeptide(L)'
;MSRSKDDTAALYDALVQAHGPDFDIDSFVPDPEAAPVEVPPLENPDELVMTQAVTLQLSWPVLQRLQARAAQAGASVDELVSEWVTVEASAEDTVPRDAILHMLAQRQRRSA
;
A
#
# COMPACT_ATOMS: atom_id res chain seq x y z
N MET A 1 8.94 -1.76 0.68
CA MET A 1 9.39 -2.58 -0.47
C MET A 1 9.00 -1.87 -1.77
N SER A 2 9.91 -1.11 -2.38
CA SER A 2 9.67 -0.42 -3.66
C SER A 2 9.44 -1.44 -4.77
N ARG A 3 8.21 -1.58 -5.27
CA ARG A 3 7.98 -2.06 -6.63
C ARG A 3 8.64 -1.02 -7.55
N SER A 4 9.84 -1.33 -8.00
CA SER A 4 10.72 -0.41 -8.71
C SER A 4 10.02 0.00 -10.00
N LYS A 5 10.28 1.22 -10.46
CA LYS A 5 9.95 1.67 -11.83
C LYS A 5 10.34 0.63 -12.89
N ASP A 6 11.37 -0.16 -12.61
CA ASP A 6 11.88 -1.25 -13.44
C ASP A 6 10.87 -2.40 -13.63
N ASP A 7 10.06 -2.73 -12.62
CA ASP A 7 9.06 -3.80 -12.72
C ASP A 7 7.93 -3.42 -13.68
N THR A 8 7.52 -2.14 -13.63
CA THR A 8 6.53 -1.58 -14.57
C THR A 8 7.05 -1.52 -16.00
N ALA A 9 8.34 -1.24 -16.20
CA ALA A 9 8.96 -1.24 -17.52
C ALA A 9 9.03 -2.66 -18.11
N ALA A 10 9.44 -3.64 -17.31
CA ALA A 10 9.49 -5.03 -17.72
C ALA A 10 8.10 -5.59 -18.09
N LEU A 11 7.06 -5.23 -17.32
CA LEU A 11 5.68 -5.60 -17.62
C LEU A 11 5.20 -4.96 -18.93
N TYR A 12 5.50 -3.68 -19.14
CA TYR A 12 5.12 -2.98 -20.38
C TYR A 12 5.79 -3.59 -21.61
N ASP A 13 7.09 -3.88 -21.53
CA ASP A 13 7.83 -4.51 -22.63
C ASP A 13 7.29 -5.91 -22.93
N ALA A 14 6.91 -6.69 -21.90
CA ALA A 14 6.28 -8.00 -22.08
C ALA A 14 4.92 -7.91 -22.79
N LEU A 15 4.11 -6.90 -22.47
CA LEU A 15 2.81 -6.67 -23.11
C LEU A 15 2.97 -6.22 -24.56
N VAL A 16 3.91 -5.31 -24.84
CA VAL A 16 4.25 -4.88 -26.21
C VAL A 16 4.76 -6.06 -27.04
N GLN A 17 5.56 -6.94 -26.46
CA GLN A 17 6.06 -8.13 -27.15
C GLN A 17 4.94 -9.13 -27.48
N ALA A 18 3.96 -9.28 -26.59
CA ALA A 18 2.85 -10.22 -26.77
C ALA A 18 1.74 -9.71 -27.70
N HIS A 19 1.44 -8.40 -27.67
CA HIS A 19 0.26 -7.81 -28.32
C HIS A 19 0.57 -6.72 -29.35
N GLY A 20 1.85 -6.35 -29.52
CA GLY A 20 2.30 -5.28 -30.40
C GLY A 20 2.34 -3.92 -29.71
N PRO A 21 3.04 -2.92 -30.29
CA PRO A 21 3.23 -1.60 -29.69
C PRO A 21 1.96 -0.74 -29.64
N ASP A 22 0.95 -1.08 -30.44
CA ASP A 22 -0.31 -0.33 -30.55
C ASP A 22 -1.45 -0.99 -29.74
N PHE A 23 -1.12 -1.84 -28.77
CA PHE A 23 -2.15 -2.49 -27.96
C PHE A 23 -2.88 -1.46 -27.08
N ASP A 24 -4.21 -1.59 -27.02
CA ASP A 24 -5.06 -0.80 -26.14
C ASP A 24 -5.57 -1.67 -25.00
N ILE A 25 -5.47 -1.15 -23.77
CA ILE A 25 -5.93 -1.87 -22.58
C ILE A 25 -7.45 -2.11 -22.60
N ASP A 26 -8.20 -1.25 -23.28
CA ASP A 26 -9.65 -1.40 -23.43
C ASP A 26 -10.02 -2.48 -24.46
N SER A 27 -9.04 -3.03 -25.19
CA SER A 27 -9.24 -4.13 -26.15
C SER A 27 -9.13 -5.52 -25.52
N PHE A 28 -8.72 -5.62 -24.24
CA PHE A 28 -8.67 -6.92 -23.56
C PHE A 28 -10.07 -7.38 -23.16
N VAL A 29 -10.49 -8.50 -23.74
CA VAL A 29 -11.70 -9.23 -23.36
C VAL A 29 -11.33 -10.45 -22.53
N PRO A 30 -12.14 -10.85 -21.53
CA PRO A 30 -11.90 -12.08 -20.78
C PRO A 30 -11.82 -13.29 -21.72
N ASP A 31 -10.73 -14.06 -21.62
CA ASP A 31 -10.56 -15.30 -22.37
C ASP A 31 -11.24 -16.46 -21.61
N PRO A 32 -12.33 -17.05 -22.15
CA PRO A 32 -13.05 -18.14 -21.49
C PRO A 32 -12.27 -19.48 -21.48
N GLU A 33 -11.24 -19.62 -22.31
CA GLU A 33 -10.40 -20.83 -22.41
C GLU A 33 -9.10 -20.70 -21.61
N ALA A 34 -8.86 -19.56 -20.96
CA ALA A 34 -7.68 -19.35 -20.13
C ALA A 34 -7.67 -20.32 -18.94
N ALA A 35 -6.49 -20.90 -18.69
CA ALA A 35 -6.29 -21.74 -17.51
C ALA A 35 -6.52 -20.92 -16.21
N PRO A 36 -7.11 -21.52 -15.16
CA PRO A 36 -7.29 -20.83 -13.88
C PRO A 36 -5.97 -20.25 -13.37
N VAL A 37 -5.98 -18.96 -13.04
CA VAL A 37 -4.83 -18.31 -12.40
C VAL A 37 -4.79 -18.76 -10.94
N GLU A 38 -3.69 -19.39 -10.53
CA GLU A 38 -3.46 -19.69 -9.11
C GLU A 38 -3.21 -18.39 -8.35
N VAL A 39 -4.26 -17.91 -7.67
CA VAL A 39 -4.14 -16.80 -6.73
C VAL A 39 -3.61 -17.36 -5.41
N PRO A 40 -2.58 -16.76 -4.80
CA PRO A 40 -2.13 -17.17 -3.48
C PRO A 40 -3.31 -17.20 -2.50
N PRO A 41 -3.43 -18.25 -1.66
CA PRO A 41 -4.50 -18.31 -0.68
C PRO A 41 -4.41 -17.10 0.25
N LEU A 42 -5.56 -16.50 0.57
CA LEU A 42 -5.63 -15.43 1.58
C LEU A 42 -5.09 -15.98 2.89
N GLU A 43 -4.13 -15.28 3.50
CA GLU A 43 -3.56 -15.65 4.81
C GLU A 43 -4.63 -15.61 5.90
N ASN A 44 -5.66 -14.76 5.75
CA ASN A 44 -6.83 -14.70 6.61
C ASN A 44 -8.11 -14.49 5.77
N PRO A 45 -9.11 -15.41 5.81
CA PRO A 45 -10.34 -15.30 5.02
C PRO A 45 -11.26 -14.14 5.45
N ASP A 46 -11.07 -13.60 6.65
CA ASP A 46 -11.84 -12.46 7.17
C ASP A 46 -11.17 -11.10 6.89
N GLU A 47 -9.99 -11.09 6.25
CA GLU A 47 -9.24 -9.87 5.96
C GLU A 47 -9.13 -9.63 4.45
N LEU A 48 -9.57 -8.45 4.02
CA LEU A 48 -9.33 -7.94 2.68
C LEU A 48 -8.17 -6.94 2.72
N VAL A 49 -7.02 -7.32 2.15
CA VAL A 49 -5.91 -6.38 1.94
C VAL A 49 -6.15 -5.62 0.64
N MET A 50 -6.43 -4.32 0.73
CA MET A 50 -6.56 -3.45 -0.44
C MET A 50 -5.51 -2.33 -0.39
N THR A 51 -5.08 -1.84 -1.55
CA THR A 51 -4.23 -0.66 -1.68
C THR A 51 -5.01 0.46 -2.37
N GLN A 52 -5.16 1.60 -1.70
CA GLN A 52 -5.80 2.79 -2.25
C GLN A 52 -4.86 4.00 -2.14
N ALA A 53 -4.66 4.71 -3.25
CA ALA A 53 -3.89 5.95 -3.26
C ALA A 53 -4.74 7.12 -2.76
N VAL A 54 -4.23 7.89 -1.80
CA VAL A 54 -4.90 9.09 -1.25
C VAL A 54 -4.01 10.32 -1.37
N THR A 55 -4.60 11.48 -1.66
CA THR A 55 -3.89 12.76 -1.64
C THR A 55 -4.12 13.46 -0.31
N LEU A 56 -3.03 13.78 0.41
CA LEU A 56 -3.09 14.48 1.70
C LEU A 56 -2.71 15.95 1.53
N GLN A 57 -3.60 16.86 1.93
CA GLN A 57 -3.27 18.28 2.03
C GLN A 57 -2.80 18.59 3.45
N LEU A 58 -1.48 18.76 3.61
CA LEU A 58 -0.84 19.01 4.90
C LEU A 58 -0.15 20.37 4.93
N SER A 59 -0.18 21.03 6.08
CA SER A 59 0.69 22.19 6.30
C SER A 59 2.16 21.77 6.28
N TRP A 60 3.04 22.64 5.79
CA TRP A 60 4.47 22.37 5.70
C TRP A 60 5.11 21.90 7.03
N PRO A 61 4.82 22.50 8.19
CA PRO A 61 5.39 22.03 9.47
C PRO A 61 4.92 20.62 9.86
N VAL A 62 3.71 20.22 9.45
CA VAL A 62 3.21 18.85 9.69
C VAL A 62 3.98 17.85 8.84
N LEU A 63 4.21 18.17 7.55
CA LEU A 63 5.00 17.32 6.66
C LEU A 63 6.43 17.11 7.20
N GLN A 64 7.08 18.17 7.66
CA GLN A 64 8.43 18.06 8.24
C GLN A 64 8.47 17.16 9.49
N ARG A 65 7.47 17.26 10.37
CA ARG A 65 7.36 16.36 11.54
C ARG A 65 7.11 14.92 11.12
N LEU A 66 6.32 14.70 10.08
CA LEU A 66 6.02 13.37 9.54
C LEU A 66 7.29 12.72 8.96
N GLN A 67 8.05 13.46 8.15
CA GLN A 67 9.33 13.02 7.58
C GLN A 67 10.35 12.69 8.68
N ALA A 68 10.45 13.51 9.72
CA ALA A 68 11.34 13.25 10.85
C ALA A 68 10.97 11.95 11.59
N ARG A 69 9.67 11.70 11.81
CA ARG A 69 9.19 10.46 12.43
C ARG A 69 9.45 9.24 11.56
N ALA A 70 9.20 9.34 10.25
CA ALA A 70 9.49 8.28 9.30
C ALA A 70 10.98 7.90 9.32
N ALA A 71 11.87 8.92 9.30
CA ALA A 71 13.31 8.70 9.41
C ALA A 71 13.73 8.04 10.73
N GLN A 72 13.13 8.43 11.86
CA GLN A 72 13.40 7.81 13.17
C GLN A 72 12.96 6.34 13.21
N ALA A 73 11.88 5.99 12.52
CA ALA A 73 11.36 4.63 12.44
C ALA A 73 12.02 3.77 11.33
N GLY A 74 12.94 4.33 10.54
CA GLY A 74 13.52 3.63 9.38
C GLY A 74 12.50 3.29 8.29
N ALA A 75 11.39 4.03 8.22
CA ALA A 75 10.29 3.78 7.30
C ALA A 75 10.10 4.94 6.31
N SER A 76 9.38 4.68 5.22
CA SER A 76 8.88 5.74 4.36
C SER A 76 7.68 6.46 4.99
N VAL A 77 7.38 7.67 4.51
CA VAL A 77 6.19 8.42 4.94
C VAL A 77 4.91 7.65 4.62
N ASP A 78 4.84 7.00 3.48
CA ASP A 78 3.66 6.24 3.05
C ASP A 78 3.43 5.01 3.92
N GLU A 79 4.49 4.29 4.30
CA GLU A 79 4.42 3.17 5.24
C GLU A 79 3.91 3.63 6.62
N LEU A 80 4.44 4.75 7.12
CA LEU A 80 4.03 5.32 8.41
C LEU A 80 2.56 5.76 8.41
N VAL A 81 2.11 6.41 7.34
CA VAL A 81 0.70 6.84 7.19
C VAL A 81 -0.22 5.63 7.06
N SER A 82 0.18 4.62 6.28
CA SER A 82 -0.59 3.38 6.12
C SER A 82 -0.75 2.65 7.45
N GLU A 83 0.30 2.59 8.26
CA GLU A 83 0.24 2.02 9.62
C GLU A 83 -0.76 2.79 10.49
N TRP A 84 -0.70 4.12 10.50
CA TRP A 84 -1.60 4.93 11.33
C TRP A 84 -3.07 4.76 10.93
N VAL A 85 -3.36 4.77 9.62
CA VAL A 85 -4.72 4.56 9.11
C VAL A 85 -5.21 3.16 9.46
N THR A 86 -4.35 2.14 9.35
CA THR A 86 -4.70 0.76 9.71
C THR A 86 -5.02 0.62 11.20
N VAL A 87 -4.25 1.27 12.08
CA VAL A 87 -4.51 1.25 13.52
C VAL A 87 -5.78 2.02 13.87
N GLU A 88 -6.03 3.17 13.25
CA GLU A 88 -7.30 3.90 13.44
C GLU A 88 -8.50 3.07 12.99
N ALA A 89 -8.43 2.44 11.81
CA ALA A 89 -9.52 1.65 11.24
C ALA A 89 -9.81 0.34 12.00
N SER A 90 -8.82 -0.18 12.73
CA SER A 90 -8.98 -1.38 13.57
C SER A 90 -9.34 -1.07 15.02
N ALA A 91 -9.33 0.20 15.41
CA ALA A 91 -9.79 0.61 16.72
C ALA A 91 -11.33 0.59 16.74
N GLU A 92 -11.93 -0.02 17.76
CA GLU A 92 -13.36 0.13 17.99
C GLU A 92 -13.69 1.62 18.18
N ASP A 93 -14.85 2.09 17.69
CA ASP A 93 -15.28 3.52 17.76
C ASP A 93 -15.26 4.10 19.19
N THR A 94 -15.12 3.26 20.21
CA THR A 94 -15.01 3.61 21.63
C THR A 94 -13.59 3.95 22.08
N VAL A 95 -12.56 3.71 21.27
CA VAL A 95 -11.15 3.91 21.66
C VAL A 95 -10.76 5.39 21.47
N PRO A 96 -10.33 6.09 22.54
CA PRO A 96 -9.90 7.48 22.41
C PRO A 96 -8.63 7.60 21.55
N ARG A 97 -8.55 8.67 20.75
CA ARG A 97 -7.40 9.02 19.91
C ARG A 97 -6.04 8.90 20.62
N ASP A 98 -5.96 9.30 21.88
CA ASP A 98 -4.70 9.23 22.64
C ASP A 98 -4.25 7.79 22.93
N ALA A 99 -5.18 6.85 23.05
CA ALA A 99 -4.88 5.43 23.20
C ALA A 99 -4.33 4.84 21.89
N ILE A 100 -4.88 5.25 20.74
CA ILE A 100 -4.37 4.89 19.40
C ILE A 100 -2.94 5.39 19.21
N LEU A 101 -2.68 6.66 19.56
CA LEU A 101 -1.33 7.24 19.53
C LEU A 101 -0.35 6.50 20.46
N HIS A 102 -0.81 6.03 21.61
CA HIS A 102 0.01 5.25 22.53
C HIS A 102 0.37 3.87 21.98
N MET A 103 -0.60 3.18 21.35
CA MET A 103 -0.36 1.88 20.69
C MET A 103 0.68 2.00 19.57
N LEU A 104 0.57 3.03 18.74
CA LEU A 104 1.54 3.33 17.68
C LEU A 104 2.95 3.57 18.24
N ALA A 105 3.06 4.38 19.29
CA ALA A 105 4.35 4.65 19.94
C ALA A 105 4.97 3.39 20.56
N GLN A 106 4.17 2.46 21.08
CA GLN A 106 4.66 1.20 21.64
C GLN A 106 5.17 0.24 20.56
N ARG A 107 4.49 0.15 19.41
CA ARG A 107 4.93 -0.73 18.31
C ARG A 107 6.25 -0.28 17.69
N GLN A 108 6.43 1.03 17.48
CA GLN A 108 7.67 1.58 16.95
C GLN A 108 8.90 1.30 17.83
N ARG A 109 8.72 1.21 19.16
CA ARG A 109 9.81 0.84 20.08
C ARG A 109 10.20 -0.64 20.03
N ARG A 110 9.32 -1.53 19.54
CA ARG A 110 9.59 -2.97 19.47
C ARG A 110 10.27 -3.37 18.16
N SER A 111 10.17 -2.52 17.14
CA SER A 111 10.76 -2.73 15.82
C SER A 111 12.16 -2.11 15.64
N ALA A 112 12.64 -1.33 16.62
CA ALA A 112 13.96 -0.70 16.65
C ALA A 112 14.93 -1.48 17.54
#